data_AF-A0A7C5MET9-F1
#
_entry.id   AF-A0A7C5MET9-F1
#
_cell.length_a   1.000
_cell.length_b   1.000
_cell.length_c   1.000
_cell.angle_alpha   90.00
_cell.angle_beta   90.00
_cell.angle_gamma   90.00
#
_symmetry.space_group_name_H-M   'P 1'
#
loop_
_entity.id
_entity.type
_entity.pdbx_description
1 polymer ?
#
loop_
_entity_poly.entity_id
_entity_poly.type
_entity_poly.pdbx_seq_one_letter_code
_entity_poly.pdbx_strand_id
1 'polypeptide(L)'
;MRTAAFPSPLNPLRWTGLVETRESLRRYSGLRPLEEFDPSRGEVYSKAEARPVFEQARGTREFQAFLGFYEWPYWRAAPLPEPEGGWEVEAVDLAQLRGQAARARAWFDADGRLLRVELRP
;
A
#
# COMPACT_ATOMS: atom_id res chain seq x y z
N MET A 1 -11.52 -0.89 12.76
CA MET A 1 -10.25 -0.19 13.02
C MET A 1 -9.21 -1.23 13.36
N ARG A 2 -8.00 -1.13 12.81
CA ARG A 2 -6.89 -2.02 13.16
C ARG A 2 -5.62 -1.21 13.41
N THR A 3 -4.74 -1.75 14.24
CA THR A 3 -3.46 -1.13 14.57
C THR A 3 -2.35 -2.18 14.59
N ALA A 4 -1.12 -1.79 14.26
CA ALA A 4 0.05 -2.63 14.41
C ALA A 4 1.29 -1.78 14.70
N ALA A 5 2.30 -2.41 15.28
CA ALA A 5 3.60 -1.81 15.51
C ALA A 5 4.70 -2.82 15.18
N PHE A 6 5.69 -2.38 14.40
CA PHE A 6 6.78 -3.22 13.92
C PHE A 6 8.12 -2.62 14.35
N PRO A 7 9.02 -3.38 15.00
CA PRO A 7 10.37 -2.90 15.28
C PRO A 7 11.15 -2.80 13.98
N SER A 8 12.11 -1.87 13.93
CA SER A 8 13.07 -1.81 12.82
C SER A 8 14.04 -3.01 12.93
N PRO A 9 14.39 -3.67 11.81
CA PRO A 9 15.27 -4.84 11.82
C PRO A 9 16.63 -4.62 12.50
N LEU A 10 17.16 -3.40 12.42
CA LEU A 10 18.50 -3.06 12.93
C LEU A 10 18.48 -2.28 14.25
N ASN A 11 17.32 -1.87 14.74
CA ASN A 11 17.21 -1.08 15.95
C ASN A 11 15.85 -1.31 16.65
N PRO A 12 15.80 -2.13 17.72
CA PRO A 12 14.56 -2.43 18.43
C PRO A 12 14.01 -1.26 19.25
N LEU A 13 14.72 -0.13 19.33
CA LEU A 13 14.22 1.12 19.92
C LEU A 13 13.57 2.04 18.87
N ARG A 14 13.57 1.65 17.59
CA ARG A 14 12.88 2.37 16.51
C ARG A 14 11.76 1.52 15.95
N TRP A 15 10.58 2.10 15.89
CA TRP A 15 9.36 1.39 15.50
C TRP A 15 8.63 2.09 14.35
N THR A 16 7.86 1.31 13.62
CA THR A 16 6.87 1.79 12.66
C THR A 16 5.48 1.40 13.18
N GLY A 17 4.64 2.39 13.46
CA GLY A 17 3.25 2.20 13.84
C GLY A 17 2.32 2.38 12.65
N LEU A 18 1.29 1.54 12.55
CA LEU A 18 0.21 1.65 11.57
C LEU A 18 -1.13 1.74 12.29
N VAL A 19 -1.98 2.63 11.80
CA VAL A 19 -3.36 2.78 12.25
C VAL A 19 -4.24 2.84 11.02
N GLU A 20 -5.18 1.91 10.88
CA GLU A 20 -6.18 1.95 9.82
C GLU A 20 -7.56 2.26 10.37
N THR A 21 -8.16 3.28 9.76
CA THR A 21 -9.53 3.72 9.93
C THR A 21 -10.37 3.31 8.73
N ARG A 22 -11.65 3.70 8.75
CA ARG A 22 -12.55 3.46 7.62
C ARG A 22 -12.02 4.11 6.33
N GLU A 23 -11.54 5.35 6.42
CA GLU A 23 -11.22 6.19 5.25
C GLU A 23 -9.71 6.30 4.94
N SER A 24 -8.83 5.96 5.90
CA SER A 24 -7.40 6.18 5.75
C SER A 24 -6.54 5.21 6.55
N LEU A 25 -5.28 5.10 6.14
CA LEU A 25 -4.20 4.55 6.94
C LEU A 25 -3.28 5.69 7.41
N ARG A 26 -2.84 5.62 8.66
CA ARG A 26 -1.77 6.47 9.20
C ARG A 26 -0.54 5.64 9.48
N ARG A 27 0.62 6.16 9.07
CA ARG A 27 1.92 5.56 9.30
C ARG A 27 2.78 6.48 10.15
N TYR A 28 3.26 5.95 11.27
CA TYR A 28 4.17 6.63 12.17
C TYR A 28 5.53 5.98 12.04
N SER A 29 6.52 6.70 11.53
CA SER A 29 7.88 6.16 11.36
C SER A 29 8.85 6.70 12.40
N GLY A 30 9.72 5.82 12.90
CA GLY A 30 10.77 6.20 13.85
C GLY A 30 10.27 6.44 15.28
N LEU A 31 9.15 5.83 15.66
CA LEU A 31 8.64 5.87 17.03
C LEU A 31 9.67 5.30 18.01
N ARG A 32 9.75 5.89 19.20
CA ARG A 32 10.64 5.45 20.29
C ARG A 32 9.77 5.12 21.52
N PRO A 33 9.84 3.90 22.09
CA PRO A 33 8.92 3.46 23.15
C PRO A 33 8.94 4.28 24.45
N LEU A 34 10.01 5.05 24.70
CA LEU A 34 10.19 5.85 25.92
C LEU A 34 9.90 7.35 25.72
N GLU A 35 9.46 7.74 24.54
CA GLU A 35 9.10 9.13 24.24
C GLU A 35 7.60 9.32 24.26
N GLU A 36 7.18 10.55 24.57
CA GLU A 36 5.79 10.94 24.47
C GLU A 36 5.31 10.80 23.02
N PHE A 37 4.16 10.14 22.86
CA PHE A 37 3.58 9.89 21.55
C PHE A 37 2.80 11.12 21.07
N ASP A 38 3.26 11.72 19.98
CA ASP A 38 2.53 12.77 19.27
C ASP A 38 1.66 12.15 18.15
N PRO A 39 0.33 12.06 18.32
CA PRO A 39 -0.56 11.45 17.34
C PRO A 39 -0.67 12.24 16.03
N SER A 40 -0.25 13.50 15.99
CA SER A 40 -0.38 14.38 14.82
C SER A 40 0.69 14.11 13.75
N ARG A 41 1.82 13.50 14.13
CA ARG A 41 3.01 13.31 13.25
C ARG A 41 2.91 12.18 12.23
N GLY A 42 1.83 11.41 12.26
CA GLY A 42 1.65 10.27 11.34
C GLY A 42 1.35 10.72 9.92
N GLU A 43 2.07 10.15 8.94
CA GLU A 43 1.82 10.29 7.51
C GLU A 43 0.46 9.68 7.17
N VAL A 44 -0.41 10.42 6.47
CA VAL A 44 -1.77 9.98 6.15
C VAL A 44 -1.85 9.49 4.71
N TYR A 45 -2.42 8.30 4.54
CA TYR A 45 -2.69 7.66 3.26
C TYR A 45 -4.21 7.48 3.12
N SER A 46 -4.84 8.38 2.37
CA SER A 46 -6.27 8.28 2.07
C SER A 46 -6.54 7.07 1.19
N LYS A 47 -7.51 6.24 1.58
CA LYS A 47 -7.93 5.11 0.77
C LYS A 47 -8.54 5.63 -0.53
N ALA A 48 -8.19 4.99 -1.64
CA ALA A 48 -8.80 5.30 -2.92
C ALA A 48 -10.28 4.90 -2.90
N GLU A 49 -11.10 5.70 -3.57
CA GLU A 49 -12.49 5.33 -3.87
C GLU A 49 -12.54 4.01 -4.63
N ALA A 50 -13.55 3.19 -4.36
CA ALA A 50 -13.71 1.92 -5.04
C ALA A 50 -13.83 2.13 -6.56
N ARG A 51 -13.02 1.40 -7.33
CA ARG A 51 -12.99 1.44 -8.81
C ARG A 51 -12.97 0.02 -9.37
N PRO A 52 -13.61 -0.25 -10.51
CA PRO A 52 -13.60 -1.59 -11.12
C PRO A 52 -12.19 -2.14 -11.37
N VAL A 53 -11.23 -1.29 -11.74
CA VAL A 53 -9.83 -1.68 -11.97
C VAL A 53 -9.14 -2.27 -10.73
N PHE A 54 -9.60 -1.94 -9.51
CA PHE A 54 -9.07 -2.58 -8.30
C PHE A 54 -9.48 -4.04 -8.18
N GLU A 55 -10.73 -4.36 -8.53
CA GLU A 55 -11.21 -5.75 -8.53
C GLU A 55 -10.54 -6.56 -9.64
N GLN A 56 -10.35 -5.96 -10.81
CA GLN A 56 -9.60 -6.58 -11.91
C GLN A 56 -8.14 -6.87 -11.51
N ALA A 57 -7.44 -5.91 -10.91
CA ALA A 57 -6.09 -6.10 -10.39
C ALA A 57 -6.05 -7.18 -9.30
N ARG A 58 -7.01 -7.16 -8.37
CA ARG A 58 -7.14 -8.18 -7.31
C ARG A 58 -7.32 -9.58 -7.90
N GLY A 59 -7.94 -9.73 -9.07
CA GLY A 59 -8.09 -11.03 -9.73
C GLY A 59 -6.79 -11.62 -10.31
N THR A 60 -5.71 -10.85 -10.41
CA THR A 60 -4.43 -11.33 -10.96
C THR A 60 -3.65 -12.19 -9.95
N ARG A 61 -2.83 -13.13 -10.44
CA ARG A 61 -2.04 -14.01 -9.56
C ARG A 61 -1.03 -13.25 -8.71
N GLU A 62 -0.45 -12.19 -9.25
CA GLU A 62 0.55 -11.34 -8.62
C GLU A 62 -0.03 -10.57 -7.43
N PHE A 63 -1.22 -9.99 -7.61
CA PHE A 63 -1.92 -9.33 -6.51
C PHE A 63 -2.43 -10.35 -5.48
N GLN A 64 -2.93 -11.51 -5.89
CA GLN A 64 -3.32 -12.57 -4.95
C GLN A 64 -2.12 -13.02 -4.11
N ALA A 65 -0.95 -13.22 -4.71
CA ALA A 65 0.28 -13.56 -4.01
C ALA A 65 0.72 -12.45 -3.04
N PHE A 66 0.65 -11.19 -3.48
CA PHE A 66 0.95 -10.04 -2.63
C PHE A 66 0.01 -9.95 -1.42
N LEU A 67 -1.31 -10.00 -1.66
CA LEU A 67 -2.33 -9.87 -0.61
C LEU A 67 -2.37 -11.07 0.34
N GLY A 68 -1.90 -12.24 -0.12
CA GLY A 68 -1.74 -13.42 0.73
C GLY A 68 -0.57 -13.32 1.71
N PHE A 69 0.37 -12.39 1.51
CA PHE A 69 1.55 -12.23 2.36
C PHE A 69 1.58 -10.91 3.13
N TYR A 70 1.18 -9.79 2.52
CA TYR A 70 1.26 -8.47 3.12
C TYR A 70 -0.08 -8.04 3.72
N GLU A 71 -0.10 -7.86 5.05
CA GLU A 71 -1.31 -7.53 5.80
C GLU A 71 -1.73 -6.05 5.65
N TRP A 72 -0.81 -5.14 5.31
CA TRP A 72 -1.07 -3.69 5.28
C TRP A 72 -0.98 -3.08 3.88
N PRO A 73 -1.75 -3.60 2.90
CA PRO A 73 -1.71 -3.11 1.54
C PRO A 73 -2.39 -1.74 1.45
N TYR A 74 -1.67 -0.78 0.88
CA TYR A 74 -2.24 0.49 0.43
C TYR A 74 -2.43 0.45 -1.08
N TRP A 75 -3.65 0.75 -1.52
CA TRP A 75 -4.05 0.70 -2.92
C TRP A 75 -4.16 2.10 -3.50
N ARG A 76 -3.66 2.25 -4.73
CA ARG A 76 -3.81 3.46 -5.53
C ARG A 76 -4.03 3.12 -6.99
N ALA A 77 -4.74 4.00 -7.69
CA ALA A 77 -4.89 3.96 -9.14
C ALA A 77 -4.53 5.32 -9.72
N ALA A 78 -3.83 5.32 -10.84
CA ALA A 78 -3.48 6.52 -11.59
C ALA A 78 -3.78 6.30 -13.08
N PRO A 79 -4.22 7.34 -13.82
CA PRO A 79 -4.37 7.24 -15.26
C PRO A 79 -3.01 7.04 -15.93
N LEU A 80 -2.98 6.24 -16.99
CA LEU A 80 -1.82 6.12 -17.86
C LEU A 80 -1.75 7.30 -18.84
N PRO A 81 -0.55 7.78 -19.19
CA PRO A 81 -0.41 8.71 -20.30
C PRO A 81 -0.74 8.02 -21.64
N GLU A 82 -0.36 6.76 -21.81
CA GLU A 82 -0.67 5.92 -22.97
C GLU A 82 -0.87 4.45 -22.55
N PRO A 83 -1.89 3.74 -23.10
CA PRO A 83 -2.94 4.25 -23.97
C PRO A 83 -3.89 5.21 -23.24
N GLU A 84 -4.52 6.14 -23.98
CA GLU A 84 -5.52 7.05 -23.42
C GLU A 84 -6.66 6.26 -22.76
N GLY A 85 -7.09 6.69 -21.58
CA GLY A 85 -8.11 5.98 -20.79
C GLY A 85 -7.59 4.77 -20.01
N GLY A 86 -6.31 4.41 -20.17
CA GLY A 86 -5.67 3.35 -19.40
C GLY A 86 -5.42 3.71 -17.94
N TRP A 87 -5.18 2.68 -17.12
CA TRP A 87 -4.96 2.82 -15.67
C TRP A 87 -3.77 2.00 -15.20
N GLU A 88 -2.95 2.58 -14.32
CA GLU A 88 -2.02 1.85 -13.45
C GLU A 88 -2.67 1.67 -12.08
N VAL A 89 -2.72 0.43 -11.61
CA VAL A 89 -3.12 0.06 -10.26
C VAL A 89 -1.89 -0.43 -9.51
N GLU A 90 -1.65 0.10 -8.31
CA GLU A 90 -0.60 -0.38 -7.41
C GLU A 90 -1.18 -0.75 -6.06
N ALA A 91 -0.70 -1.88 -5.51
CA ALA A 91 -0.78 -2.19 -4.09
C ALA A 91 0.65 -2.21 -3.51
N VAL A 92 0.88 -1.50 -2.40
CA VAL A 92 2.18 -1.42 -1.71
C VAL A 92 2.01 -1.69 -0.22
N ASP A 93 2.96 -2.36 0.41
CA ASP A 93 2.89 -2.62 1.85
C ASP A 93 3.35 -1.40 2.65
N LEU A 94 2.47 -0.87 3.51
CA LEU A 94 2.81 0.30 4.32
C LEU A 94 3.76 -0.02 5.47
N ALA A 95 3.81 -1.26 5.96
CA ALA A 95 4.75 -1.62 7.02
C ALA A 95 6.21 -1.47 6.52
N GLN A 96 6.45 -1.84 5.26
CA GLN A 96 7.78 -1.81 4.63
C GLN A 96 8.03 -0.62 3.68
N LEU A 97 7.19 0.42 3.70
CA LEU A 97 7.22 1.52 2.71
C LEU A 97 8.58 2.26 2.55
N ARG A 98 9.57 2.06 3.43
CA ARG A 98 10.92 2.60 3.24
C ARG A 98 11.82 1.63 2.47
N GLY A 99 12.42 2.09 1.37
CA GLY A 99 13.35 1.31 0.55
C GLY A 99 12.67 0.60 -0.62
N GLN A 100 13.05 -0.65 -0.90
CA GLN A 100 12.41 -1.52 -1.90
C GLN A 100 11.12 -2.12 -1.31
N ALA A 101 10.14 -1.27 -1.01
CA ALA A 101 8.87 -1.73 -0.47
C ALA A 101 8.19 -2.69 -1.44
N ALA A 102 7.75 -3.82 -0.91
CA ALA A 102 6.99 -4.81 -1.63
C ALA A 102 5.76 -4.17 -2.29
N ARG A 103 5.53 -4.50 -3.55
CA ARG A 103 4.41 -3.98 -4.34
C ARG A 103 3.97 -4.91 -5.46
N ALA A 104 2.69 -4.86 -5.77
CA ALA A 104 2.13 -5.38 -7.00
C ALA A 104 1.63 -4.22 -7.88
N ARG A 105 1.84 -4.31 -9.18
CA ARG A 105 1.37 -3.31 -10.16
C ARG A 105 0.68 -3.98 -11.33
N ALA A 106 -0.40 -3.40 -11.80
CA ALA A 106 -1.12 -3.85 -12.98
C ALA A 106 -1.46 -2.64 -13.85
N TRP A 107 -1.33 -2.80 -15.16
CA TRP A 107 -1.65 -1.80 -16.15
C TRP A 107 -2.81 -2.30 -16.99
N PHE A 108 -3.82 -1.47 -17.17
CA PHE A 108 -5.02 -1.76 -17.94
C PHE A 108 -5.19 -0.74 -19.06
N ASP A 109 -5.74 -1.18 -20.19
CA ASP A 109 -6.20 -0.26 -21.23
C ASP A 109 -7.57 0.36 -20.88
N ALA A 110 -8.10 1.19 -21.78
CA ALA A 110 -9.40 1.84 -21.62
C ALA A 110 -10.58 0.86 -21.50
N ASP A 111 -10.44 -0.35 -22.05
CA ASP A 111 -11.45 -1.40 -22.00
C ASP A 111 -11.35 -2.24 -20.71
N GLY A 112 -10.37 -1.96 -19.84
CA GLY A 112 -10.07 -2.74 -18.64
C GLY A 112 -9.36 -4.06 -18.94
N ARG A 113 -8.75 -4.22 -20.11
CA ARG A 113 -7.92 -5.40 -20.41
C ARG A 113 -6.55 -5.23 -19.80
N LEU A 114 -6.07 -6.30 -19.17
CA LEU A 114 -4.74 -6.33 -18.57
C LEU A 114 -3.66 -6.25 -19.66
N LEU A 115 -2.86 -5.19 -19.63
CA LEU A 115 -1.70 -4.99 -20.50
C LEU A 115 -0.45 -5.63 -19.91
N ARG A 116 -0.26 -5.47 -18.61
CA ARG A 116 0.93 -5.93 -17.88
C ARG A 116 0.59 -6.10 -16.40
N VAL A 117 1.30 -7.01 -15.75
CA VAL A 117 1.29 -7.14 -14.29
C VAL A 117 2.71 -7.44 -13.78
N GLU A 118 3.04 -6.90 -12.61
CA GLU A 118 4.32 -7.10 -11.93
C GLU A 118 4.10 -7.34 -10.45
N LEU A 119 4.87 -8.27 -9.88
CA LEU A 119 5.09 -8.39 -8.44
C LEU A 119 6.55 -8.10 -8.14
N ARG A 120 6.80 -7.22 -7.17
CA ARG A 120 8.12 -6.98 -6.59
C ARG A 120 7.99 -7.18 -5.08
N PRO A 121 8.42 -8.32 -4.53
CA PRO A 121 8.36 -8.58 -3.09
C PRO A 121 9.37 -7.73 -2.30
#